data_AF-A0A0E9XF50-F1
#
_entry.id   AF-A0A0E9XF50-F1
#
_cell.length_a   1.000
_cell.length_b   1.000
_cell.length_c   1.000
_cell.angle_alpha   90.00
_cell.angle_beta   90.00
_cell.angle_gamma   90.00
#
_symmetry.space_group_name_H-M   'P 1'
#
loop_
_entity.id
_entity.type
_entity.pdbx_description
1 polymer ?
#
loop_
_entity_poly.entity_id
_entity_poly.type
_entity_poly.pdbx_seq_one_letter_code
_entity_poly.pdbx_strand_id
1 'polypeptide(L)'
;MGFIIYGNNDSPVVPMMLYMPAKLNAFGREMLKRNIGVVVVGFPATPIIESRARFCISAAHTKEMLDMALSVISEVGDLLH
;
A
#
# COMPACT_ATOMS: atom_id res chain seq x y z
N MET A 1 0.67 12.26 -5.97
CA MET A 1 0.04 10.97 -5.60
C MET A 1 -1.43 10.97 -6.01
N GLY A 2 -1.84 10.02 -6.86
CA GLY A 2 -3.21 9.89 -7.40
C GLY A 2 -3.85 8.54 -7.08
N PHE A 3 -3.47 7.94 -5.95
CA PHE A 3 -3.97 6.62 -5.54
C PHE A 3 -5.40 6.69 -5.03
N ILE A 4 -6.16 5.63 -5.27
CA ILE A 4 -7.51 5.46 -4.71
C ILE A 4 -7.38 4.71 -3.38
N ILE A 5 -7.82 5.35 -2.31
CA ILE A 5 -7.85 4.78 -0.96
C ILE A 5 -9.29 4.44 -0.61
N TYR A 6 -9.52 3.20 -0.17
CA TYR A 6 -10.76 2.80 0.47
C TYR A 6 -10.55 2.76 1.98
N GLY A 7 -11.64 2.66 2.74
CA GLY A 7 -11.57 2.51 4.19
C GLY A 7 -12.55 3.41 4.91
N ASN A 8 -12.49 3.32 6.24
CA ASN A 8 -13.23 4.18 7.15
C ASN A 8 -12.19 4.89 8.03
N ASN A 9 -12.42 6.16 8.36
CA ASN A 9 -11.60 6.93 9.30
C ASN A 9 -11.49 6.25 10.67
N ASP A 10 -12.48 5.45 11.05
CA ASP A 10 -12.50 4.69 12.31
C ASP A 10 -11.77 3.33 12.21
N SER A 11 -11.14 3.02 11.06
CA SER A 11 -10.41 1.76 10.85
C SER A 11 -8.89 2.00 10.82
N PRO A 12 -8.09 1.19 11.53
CA PRO A 12 -6.64 1.26 11.44
C PRO A 12 -6.08 0.71 10.12
N VAL A 13 -6.93 0.10 9.28
CA VAL A 13 -6.52 -0.48 8.01
C VAL A 13 -6.82 0.50 6.88
N VAL A 14 -5.78 0.88 6.14
CA VAL A 14 -5.86 1.78 4.99
C VAL A 14 -5.58 0.99 3.71
N PRO A 15 -6.63 0.49 3.01
CA PRO A 15 -6.48 -0.18 1.73
C PRO A 15 -6.26 0.80 0.57
N MET A 16 -5.13 0.66 -0.12
CA MET A 16 -4.78 1.37 -1.34
C MET A 16 -4.97 0.48 -2.56
N MET A 17 -5.82 0.91 -3.48
CA MET A 17 -6.18 0.13 -4.66
C MET A 17 -5.08 0.21 -5.71
N LEU A 18 -4.67 -0.96 -6.22
CA LEU A 18 -3.65 -1.08 -7.26
C LEU A 18 -4.23 -1.50 -8.61
N TYR A 19 -5.40 -2.16 -8.61
CA TYR A 19 -6.18 -2.61 -9.79
C TYR A 19 -5.42 -3.49 -10.82
N MET A 20 -4.13 -3.74 -10.61
CA MET A 20 -3.26 -4.48 -11.51
C MET A 20 -2.58 -5.61 -10.73
N PRO A 21 -3.10 -6.85 -10.80
CA PRO A 21 -2.54 -8.00 -10.07
C PRO A 21 -1.05 -8.24 -10.37
N ALA A 22 -0.62 -7.99 -11.60
CA ALA A 22 0.78 -8.14 -12.02
C ALA A 22 1.73 -7.20 -11.23
N LYS A 23 1.24 -6.02 -10.81
CA LYS A 23 2.04 -5.02 -10.09
C LYS A 23 2.06 -5.25 -8.58
N LEU A 24 1.19 -6.10 -8.01
CA LEU A 24 1.14 -6.36 -6.57
C LEU A 24 2.47 -6.84 -6.01
N ASN A 25 3.05 -7.88 -6.62
CA ASN A 25 4.31 -8.45 -6.16
C ASN A 25 5.48 -7.49 -6.36
N ALA A 26 5.47 -6.69 -7.44
CA ALA A 26 6.47 -5.66 -7.67
C ALA A 26 6.39 -4.58 -6.60
N PHE A 27 5.18 -4.07 -6.31
CA PHE A 27 4.94 -3.08 -5.26
C PHE A 27 5.43 -3.57 -3.89
N GLY A 28 5.02 -4.78 -3.48
CA GLY A 28 5.45 -5.34 -2.20
C GLY A 28 6.98 -5.50 -2.10
N ARG A 29 7.65 -5.92 -3.17
CA ARG A 29 9.12 -6.06 -3.22
C ARG A 29 9.83 -4.72 -3.17
N GLU A 30 9.35 -3.71 -3.90
CA GLU A 30 9.95 -2.37 -3.93
C GLU A 30 9.80 -1.63 -2.59
N MET A 31 8.66 -1.83 -1.91
CA MET A 31 8.45 -1.33 -0.55
C MET A 31 9.39 -2.02 0.45
N LEU A 32 9.53 -3.35 0.35
CA LEU A 32 10.43 -4.11 1.22
C LEU A 32 11.89 -3.70 1.05
N LYS A 33 12.35 -3.45 -0.18
CA LYS A 33 13.71 -2.93 -0.45
C LYS A 33 13.98 -1.59 0.24
N ARG A 34 12.94 -0.79 0.46
CA ARG A 34 12.99 0.51 1.16
C ARG A 34 12.66 0.39 2.65
N ASN A 35 12.70 -0.83 3.20
CA ASN A 35 12.44 -1.16 4.60
C ASN A 35 11.00 -0.86 5.06
N ILE A 36 10.02 -0.92 4.16
CA ILE A 36 8.60 -0.78 4.50
C ILE A 36 7.88 -2.11 4.27
N GLY A 37 7.38 -2.69 5.35
CA GLY A 37 6.52 -3.87 5.29
C GLY A 37 5.11 -3.48 4.84
N VAL A 38 4.64 -4.05 3.74
CA VAL A 38 3.26 -3.86 3.24
C VAL A 38 2.62 -5.20 2.93
N VAL A 39 1.33 -5.33 3.23
CA VAL A 39 0.55 -6.52 2.89
C VAL A 39 -0.12 -6.29 1.54
N VAL A 40 0.34 -6.99 0.51
CA VAL A 40 -0.31 -7.00 -0.80
C VAL A 40 -1.34 -8.12 -0.86
N VAL A 41 -2.56 -7.79 -1.29
CA VAL A 41 -3.70 -8.70 -1.30
C VAL A 41 -4.25 -8.79 -2.72
N GLY A 42 -4.34 -10.01 -3.22
CA GLY A 42 -4.98 -10.35 -4.49
C GLY A 42 -5.90 -11.55 -4.35
N PHE A 43 -6.27 -12.16 -5.47
CA PHE A 43 -7.05 -13.40 -5.49
C PHE A 43 -6.29 -14.54 -4.77
N PRO A 44 -6.94 -15.38 -3.95
CA PRO A 44 -8.39 -15.52 -3.71
C PRO A 44 -8.96 -14.63 -2.60
N ALA A 45 -8.13 -13.89 -1.88
CA ALA A 45 -8.56 -13.08 -0.74
C ALA A 45 -9.41 -11.86 -1.14
N THR A 46 -9.30 -11.40 -2.39
CA THR A 46 -10.12 -10.35 -2.99
C THR A 46 -10.40 -10.67 -4.46
N PRO A 47 -11.51 -10.18 -5.05
CA PRO A 47 -11.72 -10.24 -6.49
C PRO A 47 -10.50 -9.70 -7.25
N ILE A 48 -10.19 -10.25 -8.43
CA ILE A 48 -9.01 -9.86 -9.23
C ILE A 48 -8.97 -8.34 -9.47
N ILE A 49 -10.14 -7.75 -9.76
CA ILE A 49 -10.32 -6.32 -9.99
C ILE A 49 -10.14 -5.45 -8.74
N GLU A 50 -10.12 -6.03 -7.53
CA GLU A 50 -9.99 -5.32 -6.25
C GLU A 50 -8.63 -5.57 -5.57
N SER A 51 -7.64 -5.96 -6.35
CA SER A 51 -6.25 -6.10 -5.91
C SER A 51 -5.73 -4.81 -5.26
N ARG A 52 -5.18 -4.91 -4.05
CA ARG A 52 -4.83 -3.75 -3.20
C ARG A 52 -3.67 -4.02 -2.26
N ALA A 53 -2.99 -2.96 -1.85
CA ALA A 53 -2.07 -2.96 -0.71
C ALA A 53 -2.83 -2.55 0.56
N ARG A 54 -2.57 -3.20 1.69
CA ARG A 54 -3.15 -2.86 3.00
C ARG A 54 -2.05 -2.34 3.92
N PHE A 55 -2.23 -1.11 4.38
CA PHE A 55 -1.41 -0.53 5.44
C PHE A 55 -2.15 -0.67 6.77
N CYS A 56 -1.47 -1.21 7.78
CA CYS A 56 -2.02 -1.39 9.12
C CYS A 56 -1.36 -0.38 10.05
N ILE A 57 -2.08 0.70 10.36
CA ILE A 57 -1.59 1.75 11.23
C ILE A 57 -1.74 1.30 12.69
N SER A 58 -0.78 1.68 13.50
CA SER A 58 -0.76 1.43 14.94
C SER A 58 -0.28 2.69 15.66
N ALA A 59 -0.61 2.81 16.95
CA ALA A 59 -0.18 3.93 17.79
C ALA A 59 1.35 4.06 17.94
N ALA A 60 2.11 3.03 17.56
CA ALA A 60 3.57 3.06 17.59
C ALA A 60 4.18 3.81 16.39
N HIS A 61 3.41 4.10 15.34
CA HIS A 61 3.94 4.82 14.18
C HIS A 61 4.06 6.32 14.51
N THR A 62 5.28 6.86 14.39
CA THR A 62 5.51 8.30 14.53
C THR A 62 5.16 9.03 13.24
N LYS A 63 4.98 10.35 13.32
CA LYS A 63 4.68 11.18 12.15
C LYS A 63 5.77 11.07 11.09
N GLU A 64 7.04 11.03 11.51
CA GLU A 64 8.20 10.92 10.63
C GLU A 64 8.20 9.59 9.87
N MET A 65 7.78 8.49 10.52
CA MET A 65 7.62 7.20 9.86
C MET A 65 6.51 7.25 8.79
N LEU A 66 5.41 7.93 9.09
CA LEU A 66 4.30 8.09 8.15
C LEU A 66 4.70 8.98 6.96
N ASP A 67 5.39 10.09 7.21
CA ASP A 67 5.88 10.99 6.17
C ASP A 67 6.91 10.28 5.25
N MET A 68 7.81 9.48 5.83
CA MET A 68 8.71 8.60 5.06
C MET A 68 7.93 7.59 4.22
N ALA A 69 6.92 6.93 4.81
CA ALA A 69 6.13 5.95 4.08
C ALA A 69 5.38 6.58 2.90
N LEU A 70 4.81 7.77 3.08
CA LEU A 70 4.14 8.50 2.01
C LEU A 70 5.10 8.87 0.86
N SER A 71 6.33 9.32 1.17
CA SER A 71 7.30 9.66 0.13
C SER A 71 7.71 8.42 -0.68
N VAL A 72 7.98 7.30 0.00
CA VAL A 72 8.33 6.03 -0.61
C VAL A 72 7.18 5.47 -1.45
N ILE A 73 5.94 5.55 -0.95
CA ILE A 73 4.75 5.10 -1.72
C ILE A 73 4.61 5.93 -3.00
N SER A 74 4.87 7.25 -2.95
CA SER A 74 4.85 8.08 -4.15
C SER A 74 5.92 7.66 -5.16
N GLU A 75 7.16 7.48 -4.71
CA GLU A 75 8.28 7.08 -5.56
C GLU A 75 8.03 5.72 -6.23
N VAL A 76 7.58 4.73 -5.46
CA VAL A 76 7.25 3.38 -5.97
C VAL A 76 6.04 3.44 -6.91
N GLY A 77 5.08 4.33 -6.62
CA GLY A 77 3.94 4.61 -7.49
C GLY A 77 4.35 5.09 -8.88
N ASP A 78 5.27 6.06 -8.92
CA ASP A 78 5.76 6.63 -10.17
C ASP A 78 6.65 5.65 -10.93
N LEU A 79 7.45 4.84 -10.22
CA LEU A 79 8.27 3.78 -10.81
C LEU A 79 7.43 2.67 -11.47
N LEU A 80 6.29 2.34 -10.86
CA LEU A 80 5.40 1.26 -11.30
C LEU A 80 4.21 1.78 -12.11
N HIS A 81 4.19 3.05 -12.52
CA HIS A 81 3.10 3.63 -13.32
C HIS A 81 2.92 2.87 -14.64
#